data_AF-A0A494YTX5-F1
#
_entry.id   AF-A0A494YTX5-F1
#
_cell.length_a   1.000
_cell.length_b   1.000
_cell.length_c   1.000
_cell.angle_alpha   90.00
_cell.angle_beta   90.00
_cell.angle_gamma   90.00
#
_symmetry.space_group_name_H-M   'P 1'
#
loop_
_entity.id
_entity.type
_entity.pdbx_description
1 polymer ?
#
loop_
_entity_poly.entity_id
_entity_poly.type
_entity_poly.pdbx_seq_one_letter_code
_entity_poly.pdbx_strand_id
1 'polypeptide(L)'
;MKESIKGAISYISLVIGLILLFIGFLYYLIITSDIPVSFTLAESKVAQGTILASTFAFLLGSLLNLNKKVRTILIGILSISFIINLSHLTTASRGAEYFTLEFVHLILPFVIQPVLIIFVNILVIINNRKKGKEYFRTQSK
;
A
#
# COMPACT_ATOMS: atom_id res chain seq x y z
N MET A 1 -11.96 -26.33 -0.15
CA MET A 1 -10.93 -26.21 -1.21
C MET A 1 -10.90 -24.84 -1.88
N LYS A 2 -11.99 -24.32 -2.48
CA LYS A 2 -12.02 -22.97 -3.08
C LYS A 2 -11.70 -21.83 -2.08
N GLU A 3 -12.17 -21.94 -0.85
CA GLU A 3 -11.89 -20.95 0.22
C GLU A 3 -10.40 -20.91 0.62
N SER A 4 -9.68 -22.05 0.64
CA SER A 4 -8.26 -22.07 0.99
C SER A 4 -7.37 -21.49 -0.11
N ILE A 5 -7.75 -21.68 -1.38
CA ILE A 5 -7.03 -21.09 -2.53
C ILE A 5 -7.17 -19.56 -2.53
N LYS A 6 -8.37 -19.03 -2.30
CA LYS A 6 -8.59 -17.58 -2.18
C LYS A 6 -7.80 -16.98 -1.02
N GLY A 7 -7.77 -17.66 0.12
CA GLY A 7 -6.97 -17.26 1.27
C GLY A 7 -5.47 -17.24 0.97
N ALA A 8 -4.96 -18.26 0.28
CA ALA A 8 -3.57 -18.34 -0.14
C ALA A 8 -3.19 -17.22 -1.12
N ILE A 9 -4.00 -17.00 -2.17
CA ILE A 9 -3.78 -15.91 -3.13
C ILE A 9 -3.78 -14.57 -2.42
N SER A 10 -4.75 -14.32 -1.53
CA SER A 10 -4.82 -13.10 -0.73
C SER A 10 -3.53 -12.87 0.05
N TYR A 11 -3.08 -13.87 0.80
CA TYR A 11 -1.88 -13.77 1.63
C TYR A 11 -0.63 -13.52 0.79
N ILE A 12 -0.45 -14.28 -0.30
CA ILE A 12 0.67 -14.11 -1.23
C ILE A 12 0.67 -12.70 -1.80
N SER A 13 -0.48 -12.19 -2.26
CA SER A 13 -0.57 -10.81 -2.77
C SER A 13 -0.22 -9.76 -1.72
N LEU A 14 -0.64 -9.93 -0.47
CA LEU A 14 -0.28 -9.03 0.62
C LEU A 14 1.23 -9.05 0.92
N VAL A 15 1.84 -10.24 0.93
CA VAL A 15 3.29 -10.39 1.15
C VAL A 15 4.09 -9.78 -0.01
N ILE A 16 3.69 -10.03 -1.25
CA ILE A 16 4.30 -9.40 -2.42
C ILE A 16 4.18 -7.87 -2.34
N GLY A 17 3.00 -7.35 -1.96
CA GLY A 17 2.79 -5.92 -1.76
C GLY A 17 3.75 -5.32 -0.73
N LEU A 18 3.96 -6.00 0.39
CA LEU A 18 4.92 -5.58 1.44
C LEU A 18 6.37 -5.59 0.93
N ILE A 19 6.78 -6.65 0.22
CA ILE A 19 8.14 -6.75 -0.34
C ILE A 19 8.37 -5.60 -1.33
N LEU A 20 7.43 -5.36 -2.24
CA LEU A 20 7.53 -4.26 -3.21
C LEU A 20 7.58 -2.89 -2.53
N LEU A 21 6.77 -2.68 -1.49
CA LEU A 21 6.80 -1.43 -0.72
C LEU A 21 8.16 -1.22 -0.07
N PHE A 22 8.73 -2.26 0.53
CA PHE A 22 10.04 -2.20 1.17
C PHE A 22 11.16 -1.96 0.14
N ILE A 23 11.14 -2.65 -0.99
CA ILE A 23 12.09 -2.42 -2.10
C ILE A 23 11.99 -0.98 -2.60
N GLY A 24 10.77 -0.47 -2.81
CA GLY A 24 10.56 0.91 -3.23
C GLY A 24 11.11 1.91 -2.21
N PHE A 25 10.91 1.64 -0.92
CA PHE A 25 11.44 2.48 0.15
C PHE A 25 12.97 2.48 0.20
N LEU A 26 13.60 1.30 0.09
CA LEU A 26 15.06 1.20 0.00
C LEU A 26 15.60 1.93 -1.23
N TYR A 27 14.95 1.76 -2.38
CA TYR A 27 15.31 2.45 -3.61
C TYR A 27 15.23 3.98 -3.43
N TYR A 28 14.16 4.48 -2.82
CA TYR A 28 14.02 5.89 -2.46
C TYR A 28 15.16 6.38 -1.54
N LEU A 29 15.55 5.60 -0.52
CA LEU A 29 16.67 5.97 0.37
C LEU A 29 18.00 6.04 -0.39
N ILE A 30 18.24 5.13 -1.34
CA ILE A 30 19.46 5.12 -2.15
C ILE A 30 19.52 6.38 -3.02
N ILE A 31 18.45 6.71 -3.73
CA ILE A 31 18.45 7.85 -4.66
C ILE A 31 18.34 9.21 -3.94
N THR A 32 18.11 9.24 -2.62
CA THR A 32 18.09 10.46 -1.80
C THR A 32 19.39 10.68 -1.03
N SER A 33 20.40 9.82 -1.21
CA SER A 33 21.71 10.02 -0.59
C SER A 33 22.50 11.19 -1.18
N ASP A 34 22.19 11.60 -2.41
CA ASP A 34 22.91 12.67 -3.10
C ASP A 34 22.37 14.04 -2.70
N ILE A 35 23.26 14.98 -2.37
CA ILE A 35 22.90 16.36 -2.01
C ILE A 35 23.52 17.33 -3.04
N PRO A 36 22.72 18.20 -3.70
CA PRO A 36 21.27 18.34 -3.57
C PRO A 36 20.53 17.14 -4.17
N VAL A 37 19.45 16.73 -3.52
CA VAL A 37 18.64 15.59 -3.97
C VAL A 37 17.90 15.98 -5.25
N SER A 38 18.31 15.35 -6.35
CA SER A 38 17.65 15.43 -7.64
C SER A 38 17.43 14.02 -8.18
N PHE A 39 16.21 13.72 -8.59
CA PHE A 39 15.81 12.48 -9.20
C PHE A 39 15.72 12.68 -10.70
N THR A 40 16.37 11.83 -11.47
CA THR A 40 16.11 11.73 -12.90
C THR A 40 14.65 11.30 -13.13
N LEU A 41 14.15 11.56 -14.34
CA LEU A 41 12.83 11.08 -14.75
C LEU A 41 12.73 9.55 -14.65
N ALA A 42 13.81 8.84 -14.98
CA ALA A 42 13.87 7.38 -14.91
C ALA A 42 13.73 6.88 -13.47
N GLU A 43 14.50 7.43 -12.53
CA GLU A 43 14.41 7.08 -11.11
C GLU A 43 13.04 7.39 -10.52
N SER A 44 12.47 8.54 -10.91
CA SER A 44 11.14 8.93 -10.48
C SER A 44 10.07 7.93 -10.93
N LYS A 45 10.15 7.46 -12.18
CA LYS A 45 9.25 6.45 -12.74
C LYS A 45 9.43 5.08 -12.10
N VAL A 46 10.67 4.67 -11.80
CA VAL A 46 10.94 3.39 -11.12
C VAL A 46 10.37 3.40 -9.70
N ALA A 47 10.59 4.47 -8.95
CA ALA A 47 10.07 4.62 -7.58
C ALA A 47 8.53 4.58 -7.57
N GLN A 48 7.88 5.40 -8.41
CA GLN A 48 6.41 5.42 -8.53
C GLN A 48 5.83 4.11 -9.05
N GLY A 49 6.46 3.49 -10.06
CA GLY A 49 6.03 2.21 -10.61
C GLY A 49 6.06 1.09 -9.57
N THR A 50 7.10 1.07 -8.73
CA THR A 50 7.23 0.09 -7.63
C THR A 50 6.12 0.26 -6.59
N ILE A 51 5.83 1.51 -6.21
CA ILE A 51 4.75 1.87 -5.30
C ILE A 51 3.37 1.49 -5.87
N LEU A 52 3.18 1.72 -7.16
CA LEU A 52 1.94 1.40 -7.86
C LEU A 52 1.72 -0.11 -7.95
N ALA A 53 2.77 -0.88 -8.25
CA ALA A 53 2.75 -2.34 -8.23
C ALA A 53 2.44 -2.89 -6.82
N SER A 54 3.05 -2.29 -5.78
CA SER A 54 2.74 -2.62 -4.38
C SER A 54 1.27 -2.35 -4.05
N THR A 55 0.75 -1.17 -4.43
CA THR A 55 -0.66 -0.78 -4.20
C THR A 55 -1.62 -1.77 -4.86
N PHE A 56 -1.31 -2.18 -6.09
CA PHE A 56 -2.10 -3.16 -6.83
C PHE A 56 -2.11 -4.54 -6.15
N ALA A 57 -0.96 -5.01 -5.65
CA ALA A 57 -0.86 -6.25 -4.90
C ALA A 57 -1.69 -6.19 -3.60
N PHE A 58 -1.68 -5.06 -2.88
CA PHE A 58 -2.54 -4.85 -1.72
C PHE A 58 -4.03 -4.85 -2.05
N LEU A 59 -4.44 -4.27 -3.20
CA LEU A 59 -5.83 -4.31 -3.67
C LEU A 59 -6.29 -5.75 -3.92
N LEU A 60 -5.49 -6.53 -4.65
CA LEU A 60 -5.77 -7.94 -4.92
C LEU A 60 -5.87 -8.76 -3.62
N GLY A 61 -4.92 -8.54 -2.70
CA GLY A 61 -4.92 -9.16 -1.38
C GLY A 61 -6.18 -8.84 -0.59
N SER A 62 -6.58 -7.57 -0.57
CA SER A 62 -7.72 -7.07 0.22
C SER A 62 -9.08 -7.55 -0.29
N LEU A 63 -9.22 -7.80 -1.59
CA LEU A 63 -10.48 -8.25 -2.20
C LEU A 63 -10.95 -9.61 -1.66
N LEU A 64 -10.01 -10.49 -1.36
CA LEU A 64 -10.25 -11.92 -1.25
C LEU A 64 -10.45 -12.44 0.18
N ASN A 65 -9.98 -11.74 1.21
CA ASN A 65 -9.88 -12.34 2.57
C ASN A 65 -10.23 -11.39 3.73
N LEU A 66 -10.93 -10.28 3.44
CA LEU A 66 -11.32 -9.28 4.45
C LEU A 66 -12.83 -9.18 4.63
N ASN A 67 -13.24 -8.83 5.85
CA ASN A 67 -14.65 -8.51 6.17
C ASN A 67 -15.16 -7.41 5.23
N LYS A 68 -16.38 -7.55 4.71
CA LYS A 68 -17.03 -6.62 3.77
C LYS A 68 -16.83 -5.15 4.12
N LYS A 69 -17.04 -4.72 5.38
CA LYS A 69 -16.87 -3.31 5.80
C LYS A 69 -15.41 -2.84 5.67
N VAL A 70 -14.48 -3.62 6.23
CA VAL A 70 -13.04 -3.32 6.20
C VAL A 70 -12.52 -3.33 4.76
N ARG A 71 -12.94 -4.33 3.97
CA ARG A 71 -12.64 -4.47 2.55
C ARG A 71 -13.07 -3.26 1.74
N THR A 72 -14.30 -2.77 1.91
CA THR A 72 -14.80 -1.61 1.16
C THR A 72 -14.00 -0.34 1.46
N ILE A 73 -13.72 -0.07 2.74
CA ILE A 73 -12.91 1.10 3.14
C ILE A 73 -11.51 1.00 2.53
N LEU A 74 -10.88 -0.17 2.65
CA LEU A 74 -9.56 -0.46 2.10
C LEU A 74 -9.47 -0.26 0.60
N ILE A 75 -10.40 -0.87 -0.14
CA ILE A 75 -10.43 -0.75 -1.60
C ILE A 75 -10.59 0.72 -1.97
N GLY A 76 -11.48 1.47 -1.29
CA GLY A 76 -11.67 2.90 -1.55
C GLY A 76 -10.36 3.68 -1.40
N ILE A 77 -9.69 3.54 -0.26
CA ILE A 77 -8.43 4.24 0.02
C ILE A 77 -7.32 3.82 -0.96
N LEU A 78 -7.11 2.52 -1.14
CA LEU A 78 -6.06 2.00 -2.03
C LEU A 78 -6.34 2.38 -3.49
N SER A 79 -7.60 2.46 -3.92
CA SER A 79 -7.96 2.90 -5.27
C SER A 79 -7.66 4.38 -5.48
N ILE A 80 -7.95 5.24 -4.48
CA ILE A 80 -7.58 6.66 -4.53
C ILE A 80 -6.06 6.80 -4.63
N SER A 81 -5.31 6.09 -3.78
CA SER A 81 -3.85 6.07 -3.83
C SER A 81 -3.35 5.60 -5.20
N PHE A 82 -3.93 4.52 -5.74
CA PHE A 82 -3.56 3.98 -7.05
C PHE A 82 -3.78 4.98 -8.17
N ILE A 83 -4.95 5.65 -8.21
CA ILE A 83 -5.28 6.64 -9.24
C ILE A 83 -4.32 7.84 -9.17
N ILE A 84 -4.04 8.35 -7.97
CA ILE A 84 -3.10 9.47 -7.77
C ILE A 84 -1.71 9.07 -8.29
N ASN A 85 -1.19 7.92 -7.85
CA ASN A 85 0.12 7.42 -8.30
C ASN A 85 0.18 7.18 -9.81
N LEU A 86 -0.88 6.61 -10.40
CA LEU A 86 -0.97 6.37 -11.83
C LEU A 86 -0.98 7.68 -12.62
N SER A 87 -1.73 8.67 -12.15
CA SER A 87 -1.79 9.98 -12.78
C SER A 87 -0.42 10.65 -12.79
N HIS A 88 0.34 10.58 -11.69
CA HIS A 88 1.70 11.12 -11.65
C HIS A 88 2.66 10.35 -12.55
N LEU A 89 2.60 9.02 -12.55
CA LEU A 89 3.47 8.19 -13.39
C LEU A 89 3.28 8.49 -14.88
N THR A 90 2.04 8.73 -15.30
CA THR A 90 1.68 8.98 -16.70
C THR A 90 1.86 10.43 -17.13
N THR A 91 1.81 11.39 -16.21
CA THR A 91 1.97 12.82 -16.50
C THR A 91 3.38 13.36 -16.21
N ALA A 92 4.24 12.58 -15.54
CA ALA A 92 5.62 12.96 -15.27
C ALA A 92 6.42 13.16 -16.57
N SER A 93 6.76 14.42 -16.84
CA SER A 93 7.54 14.86 -18.02
C SER A 93 8.98 15.25 -17.66
N ARG A 94 9.30 15.40 -16.38
CA ARG A 94 10.62 15.79 -15.86
C ARG A 94 10.95 15.03 -14.58
N GLY A 95 12.23 15.05 -14.21
CA GLY A 95 12.70 14.57 -12.92
C GLY A 95 12.10 15.36 -11.74
N ALA A 96 12.42 14.94 -10.53
CA ALA A 96 12.02 15.64 -9.31
C ALA A 96 13.24 16.28 -8.66
N GLU A 97 13.08 17.46 -8.07
CA GLU A 97 14.14 18.12 -7.29
C GLU A 97 13.58 18.47 -5.91
N TYR A 98 14.45 18.56 -4.90
CA TYR A 98 14.00 18.93 -3.56
C TYR A 98 13.20 20.24 -3.59
N PHE A 99 12.11 20.28 -2.80
CA PHE A 99 11.15 21.40 -2.74
C PHE A 99 10.30 21.65 -4.00
N THR A 100 10.31 20.75 -5.01
CA THR A 100 9.35 20.85 -6.13
C THR A 100 8.08 20.05 -5.87
N LEU A 101 7.04 20.34 -6.67
CA LEU A 101 5.78 19.60 -6.61
C LEU A 101 5.97 18.13 -7.01
N GLU A 102 6.83 17.87 -7.99
CA GLU A 102 7.19 16.52 -8.46
C GLU A 102 7.81 15.70 -7.33
N PHE A 103 8.63 16.33 -6.50
CA PHE A 103 9.22 15.69 -5.32
C PHE A 103 8.18 15.33 -4.26
N VAL A 104 7.22 16.22 -4.00
CA VAL A 104 6.10 15.91 -3.11
C VAL A 104 5.30 14.72 -3.65
N HIS A 105 4.99 14.70 -4.94
CA HIS A 105 4.28 13.58 -5.58
C HIS A 105 5.06 12.27 -5.53
N LEU A 106 6.39 12.32 -5.51
CA LEU A 106 7.25 11.15 -5.35
C LEU A 106 7.22 10.61 -3.91
N ILE A 107 7.27 11.49 -2.90
CA ILE A 107 7.41 11.11 -1.49
C ILE A 107 6.10 10.76 -0.82
N LEU A 108 5.04 11.51 -1.13
CA LEU A 108 3.77 11.40 -0.47
C LEU A 108 3.24 9.94 -0.43
N PRO A 109 3.36 9.13 -1.50
CA PRO A 109 3.02 7.71 -1.48
C PRO A 109 3.84 6.87 -0.50
N PHE A 110 5.14 7.13 -0.37
CA PHE A 110 6.02 6.43 0.59
C PHE A 110 5.67 6.74 2.05
N VAL A 111 4.98 7.85 2.32
CA VAL A 111 4.48 8.19 3.66
C VAL A 111 3.06 7.65 3.87
N ILE A 112 2.17 7.91 2.92
CA ILE A 112 0.75 7.56 3.03
C ILE A 112 0.57 6.02 3.06
N GLN A 113 1.23 5.30 2.16
CA GLN A 113 0.95 3.88 1.97
C GLN A 113 1.31 3.00 3.18
N PRO A 114 2.46 3.18 3.86
CA PRO A 114 2.73 2.52 5.14
C PRO A 114 1.72 2.88 6.25
N VAL A 115 1.34 4.15 6.36
CA VAL A 115 0.34 4.61 7.35
C VAL A 115 -1.00 3.92 7.14
N LEU A 116 -1.42 3.78 5.88
CA LEU A 116 -2.66 3.07 5.54
C LEU A 116 -2.59 1.58 5.91
N ILE A 117 -1.46 0.92 5.66
CA ILE A 117 -1.26 -0.49 6.03
C ILE A 117 -1.34 -0.66 7.55
N ILE A 118 -0.70 0.24 8.32
CA ILE A 118 -0.76 0.23 9.78
C ILE A 118 -2.20 0.43 10.26
N PHE A 119 -2.90 1.43 9.73
CA PHE A 119 -4.30 1.71 10.08
C PHE A 119 -5.20 0.50 9.82
N VAL A 120 -4.97 -0.19 8.71
CA VAL A 120 -5.71 -1.41 8.33
C VAL A 120 -5.43 -2.55 9.28
N ASN A 121 -4.17 -2.79 9.61
CA ASN A 121 -3.80 -3.83 10.58
C ASN A 121 -4.47 -3.56 11.94
N ILE A 122 -4.53 -2.30 12.37
CA ILE A 122 -5.26 -1.90 13.59
C ILE A 122 -6.75 -2.24 13.47
N LEU A 123 -7.42 -1.88 12.37
CA LEU A 123 -8.83 -2.19 12.15
C LEU A 123 -9.12 -3.70 12.17
N VAL A 124 -8.25 -4.49 11.55
CA VAL A 124 -8.35 -5.96 11.54
C VAL A 124 -8.20 -6.53 12.97
N ILE A 125 -7.20 -6.06 13.73
CA ILE A 125 -6.97 -6.49 15.12
C ILE A 125 -8.19 -6.14 16.00
N ILE A 126 -8.71 -4.91 15.91
CA ILE A 126 -9.87 -4.48 16.69
C ILE A 126 -11.09 -5.36 16.38
N ASN A 127 -11.32 -5.66 15.10
CA ASN A 127 -12.46 -6.47 14.68
C ASN A 127 -12.33 -7.94 15.14
N ASN A 128 -11.12 -8.52 15.09
CA ASN A 128 -10.89 -9.88 15.57
C ASN A 128 -11.03 -10.00 17.10
N ARG A 129 -10.60 -8.98 17.86
CA ARG A 129 -10.83 -8.92 19.31
C ARG A 129 -12.32 -8.85 19.67
N LYS A 130 -13.13 -8.11 18.90
CA LYS A 130 -14.60 -8.05 19.11
C LYS A 130 -15.25 -9.42 18.89
N LYS A 131 -14.90 -10.13 17.81
CA LYS A 131 -15.39 -11.48 17.53
C LYS A 131 -15.01 -12.49 18.61
N GLY A 132 -13.76 -12.44 19.10
CA GLY A 132 -13.31 -13.28 20.20
C GLY A 132 -14.13 -13.04 21.47
N LYS A 133 -14.34 -11.77 21.84
CA LYS A 133 -15.19 -11.41 23.00
C LYS A 133 -16.64 -11.86 22.85
N GLU A 134 -17.23 -11.76 21.66
CA GLU A 134 -18.59 -12.27 21.40
C GLU A 134 -18.67 -13.79 21.55
N TYR A 135 -17.70 -14.53 21.00
CA TYR A 135 -17.66 -16.00 21.09
C TYR A 135 -17.63 -16.49 22.54
N PHE A 136 -16.77 -15.91 23.39
CA PHE A 136 -16.72 -16.25 24.81
C PHE A 136 -18.02 -15.89 25.55
N ARG A 137 -18.69 -14.81 25.16
CA ARG A 137 -19.95 -14.38 25.79
C ARG A 137 -21.15 -15.25 25.41
N THR A 138 -21.12 -15.88 24.23
CA THR A 138 -22.12 -16.88 23.81
C THR A 138 -21.88 -18.26 24.40
N GLN A 139 -20.64 -18.60 24.76
CA GLN A 139 -20.29 -19.87 25.42
C GLN A 139 -20.50 -19.83 26.95
N SER A 140 -20.59 -18.63 27.54
CA SER A 140 -20.80 -18.43 28.98
C SER A 140 -22.28 -18.25 29.38
N LYS A 141 -23.21 -18.51 28.47
CA LYS A 141 -24.67 -18.49 28.70
C LYS A 141 -25.22 -19.87 28.43
#